data_AF-A0A6N1X3N5-F1
#
_entry.id   AF-A0A6N1X3N5-F1
#
_cell.length_a   1.000
_cell.length_b   1.000
_cell.length_c   1.000
_cell.angle_alpha   90.00
_cell.angle_beta   90.00
_cell.angle_gamma   90.00
#
_symmetry.space_group_name_H-M   'P 1'
#
loop_
_entity.id
_entity.type
_entity.pdbx_description
1 polymer ?
#
loop_
_entity_poly.entity_id
_entity_poly.type
_entity_poly.pdbx_seq_one_letter_code
_entity_poly.pdbx_strand_id
1 'polypeptide(L)' 'MSSFAITHVDEMRVRRRLVVGAANRDMAIDFAERLYGLALYLCAVRVKDGAQ' A
#
# COMPACT_ATOMS: atom_id res chain seq x y z
N MET A 1 -14.22 -7.49 -2.39
CA MET A 1 -13.18 -6.44 -2.39
C MET A 1 -11.97 -7.02 -1.66
N SER A 2 -10.74 -6.78 -2.13
CA SER A 2 -9.55 -7.38 -1.48
C SER A 2 -8.86 -6.36 -0.59
N SER A 3 -8.26 -6.82 0.49
CA SER A 3 -7.39 -5.99 1.33
C SER A 3 -5.94 -6.11 0.87
N PHE A 4 -5.20 -5.01 0.87
CA PHE A 4 -3.79 -4.96 0.53
C PHE A 4 -3.02 -4.29 1.66
N ALA A 5 -1.98 -4.97 2.15
CA ALA A 5 -1.01 -4.39 3.06
C ALA A 5 0.05 -3.68 2.22
N ILE A 6 0.21 -2.39 2.45
CA ILE A 6 1.13 -1.53 1.73
C ILE A 6 2.28 -1.13 2.65
N THR A 7 3.51 -1.21 2.14
CA THR A 7 4.66 -0.49 2.67
C THR A 7 5.05 0.58 1.67
N HIS A 8 4.99 1.84 2.08
CA HIS A 8 5.40 3.01 1.31
C HIS A 8 6.62 3.65 1.98
N VAL A 9 7.64 3.96 1.20
CA VAL A 9 8.82 4.71 1.65
C VAL A 9 9.02 5.88 0.70
N ASP A 10 8.98 7.10 1.22
CA ASP A 10 9.15 8.33 0.45
C ASP A 10 10.62 8.75 0.30
N GLU A 11 10.83 9.88 -0.39
CA GLU A 11 12.15 10.49 -0.59
C GLU A 11 12.86 10.89 0.72
N MET A 12 12.08 11.22 1.75
CA MET A 12 12.59 11.53 3.09
C MET A 12 12.91 10.25 3.89
N ARG A 13 12.80 9.08 3.26
CA ARG A 13 12.95 7.75 3.88
C ARG A 13 11.96 7.48 5.01
N VAL A 14 10.83 8.19 5.03
CA VAL A 14 9.75 7.93 5.99
C VAL A 14 9.00 6.69 5.54
N ARG A 15 9.01 5.67 6.39
CA ARG A 15 8.30 4.42 6.16
C ARG A 15 6.88 4.48 6.72
N ARG A 16 5.89 4.24 5.87
CA ARG A 16 4.48 4.13 6.23
C ARG A 16 3.97 2.72 5.92
N ARG A 17 3.14 2.19 6.81
CA ARG A 17 2.44 0.91 6.61
C ARG A 17 0.95 1.14 6.76
N LEU A 18 0.17 0.65 5.81
CA LEU A 18 -1.28 0.79 5.82
C LEU A 18 -1.93 -0.44 5.19
N VAL A 19 -3.19 -0.69 5.56
CA VAL A 19 -4.03 -1.70 4.93
C VAL A 19 -5.17 -0.99 4.22
N VAL A 20 -5.35 -1.26 2.93
CA VAL A 20 -6.37 -0.60 2.11
C VAL A 20 -7.24 -1.63 1.41
N GLY A 21 -8.53 -1.34 1.32
CA GLY A 21 -9.46 -2.09 0.48
C GLY A 21 -9.36 -1.60 -0.96
N ALA A 22 -9.06 -2.50 -1.91
CA ALA A 22 -8.99 -2.17 -3.33
C ALA A 22 -9.49 -3.34 -4.20
N ALA A 23 -9.86 -3.04 -5.44
CA ALA A 23 -10.28 -4.06 -6.41
C ALA A 23 -9.09 -4.92 -6.86
N ASN A 24 -7.94 -4.29 -7.07
CA ASN A 24 -6.70 -4.91 -7.52
C ASN A 24 -5.47 -4.21 -6.88
N ARG A 25 -4.28 -4.75 -7.15
CA ARG A 25 -3.03 -4.24 -6.59
C ARG A 25 -2.72 -2.82 -7.06
N ASP A 26 -2.90 -2.52 -8.34
CA ASP A 26 -2.53 -1.23 -8.93
C ASP A 26 -3.36 -0.09 -8.33
N MET A 27 -4.66 -0.31 -8.11
CA MET A 27 -5.51 0.66 -7.41
C MET A 27 -5.08 0.89 -5.95
N ALA A 28 -4.54 -0.13 -5.28
CA ALA A 28 -4.01 0.03 -3.93
C ALA A 28 -2.72 0.87 -3.93
N ILE A 29 -1.86 0.69 -4.94
CA ILE A 29 -0.64 1.47 -5.15
C ILE A 29 -1.00 2.94 -5.44
N ASP A 30 -1.85 3.18 -6.43
CA ASP A 30 -2.30 4.53 -6.80
C ASP A 30 -2.90 5.28 -5.61
N PHE A 31 -3.65 4.58 -4.77
CA PHE A 31 -4.21 5.16 -3.55
C PHE A 31 -3.12 5.61 -2.57
N ALA A 32 -2.10 4.78 -2.33
CA ALA A 32 -1.00 5.13 -1.43
C ALA A 32 -0.17 6.31 -1.96
N GLU A 33 0.07 6.37 -3.27
CA GLU A 33 0.81 7.49 -3.89
C GLU A 33 0.00 8.78 -3.94
N ARG A 34 -1.33 8.71 -4.10
CA ARG A 34 -2.20 9.90 -3.96
C ARG A 34 -2.20 10.49 -2.55
N LEU A 35 -2.03 9.64 -1.53
CA LEU A 35 -2.01 10.07 -0.13
C LEU A 35 -0.66 10.66 0.30
N TYR A 36 0.44 10.04 -0.13
CA TYR A 36 1.77 10.30 0.41
C TYR A 36 2.77 10.80 -0.64
N GLY A 37 2.35 10.97 -1.89
CA GLY A 37 3.23 11.25 -3.01
C GLY A 37 3.97 10.01 -3.51
N LEU A 38 4.87 10.24 -4.48
CA LEU A 38 5.67 9.19 -5.10
C LEU A 38 6.56 8.48 -4.08
N ALA A 39 6.67 7.17 -4.21
CA ALA A 39 7.51 6.37 -3.35
C ALA A 39 8.90 6.13 -3.99
N LEU A 40 9.95 6.14 -3.17
CA LEU A 40 11.22 5.51 -3.53
C LEU A 40 11.11 3.99 -3.52
N TYR A 41 10.30 3.46 -2.61
CA TYR A 41 10.00 2.03 -2.53
C TYR A 41 8.54 1.84 -2.15
N LEU A 42 7.84 1.02 -2.92
CA LEU A 42 6.46 0.66 -2.65
C LEU A 42 6.23 -0.84 -2.84
N CYS A 43 5.65 -1.46 -1.83
CA CYS A 43 5.21 -2.85 -1.88
C CYS A 43 3.75 -2.93 -1.48
N ALA A 44 2.94 -3.65 -2.26
CA ALA A 44 1.54 -3.90 -1.99
C ALA A 44 1.29 -5.41 -2.09
N VAL A 45 0.91 -6.02 -0.97
CA VAL A 45 0.70 -7.47 -0.86
C VAL A 45 -0.77 -7.71 -0.53
N ARG A 46 -1.42 -8.58 -1.31
CA ARG A 46 -2.79 -8.98 -1.04
C ARG A 46 -2.84 -9.73 0.29
N VAL A 47 -3.66 -9.25 1.22
CA VAL A 47 -3.93 -9.92 2.48
C VAL A 47 -5.01 -10.96 2.20
N LYS A 48 -4.70 -12.23 2.47
CA LYS A 48 -5.75 -13.26 2.53
C LYS A 48 -6.47 -13.07 3.86
N ASP A 49 -7.80 -13.09 3.86
CA ASP A 49 -8.58 -13.10 5.10
C ASP A 49 -8.16 -14.33 5.93
N GLY A 50 -7.23 -14.16 6.86
CA GLY A 50 -6.63 -15.26 7.61
C GLY A 50 -5.18 -15.05 8.00
N ALA A 51 -4.95 -14.15 8.95
CA ALA A 51 -3.94 -14.26 10.01
C ALA A 51 -4.15 -13.08 10.97
N GLN A 52 -4.94 -13.33 12.03
CA GLN A 52 -4.85 -12.55 13.27
C GLN A 52 -3.52 -12.86 13.95
#